data_AF-A0A953RMU0-F1
#
_entry.id   AF-A0A953RMU0-F1
#
_cell.length_a   1.000
_cell.length_b   1.000
_cell.length_c   1.000
_cell.angle_alpha   90.00
_cell.angle_beta   90.00
_cell.angle_gamma   90.00
#
_symmetry.space_group_name_H-M   'P 1'
#
loop_
_entity.id
_entity.type
_entity.pdbx_description
1 polymer ?
#
loop_
_entity_poly.entity_id
_entity_poly.type
_entity_poly.pdbx_seq_one_letter_code
_entity_poly.pdbx_strand_id
1 'polypeptide(L)' 'MKDWKAIARASGLDVSAEELDRIAGPLDALEEAFRPLVKDLTPDVEPATGNCDEEGAE' A
#
# COMPACT_ATOMS: atom_id res chain seq x y z
N MET A 1 -1.10 8.08 -13.68
CA MET A 1 -0.64 9.20 -12.84
C MET A 1 -1.36 9.04 -11.52
N LYS A 2 -0.72 8.51 -10.48
CA LYS A 2 -1.32 8.48 -9.14
C LYS A 2 -1.21 9.87 -8.56
N ASP A 3 -2.31 10.35 -8.00
CA ASP A 3 -2.35 11.64 -7.34
C ASP A 3 -1.86 11.47 -5.90
N TRP A 4 -0.55 11.57 -5.70
CA TRP A 4 0.09 11.45 -4.38
C TRP A 4 -0.43 12.50 -3.38
N LYS A 5 -0.88 13.67 -3.87
CA LYS A 5 -1.51 14.72 -3.05
C LYS A 5 -2.90 14.27 -2.58
N ALA A 6 -3.69 13.67 -3.46
CA ALA A 6 -4.99 13.11 -3.09
C ALA A 6 -4.86 11.96 -2.07
N ILE A 7 -3.87 11.08 -2.25
CA ILE A 7 -3.58 9.97 -1.32
C ILE A 7 -3.18 10.51 0.05
N ALA A 8 -2.24 11.46 0.12
CA ALA A 8 -1.82 12.06 1.39
C ALA A 8 -2.99 12.73 2.14
N ARG A 9 -3.83 13.47 1.41
CA ARG A 9 -5.04 14.11 1.96
C ARG A 9 -6.04 13.08 2.49
N ALA A 10 -6.29 12.00 1.75
CA ALA A 10 -7.21 10.94 2.18
C ALA A 10 -6.70 10.21 3.43
N SER A 11 -5.39 10.06 3.56
CA SER A 11 -4.73 9.48 4.73
C SER A 11 -4.61 10.45 5.92
N GLY A 12 -5.09 11.69 5.80
CA GLY A 12 -4.99 12.71 6.84
C GLY A 12 -3.56 13.16 7.12
N LEU A 13 -2.63 12.94 6.17
CA LEU A 13 -1.23 13.33 6.30
C LEU A 13 -1.08 14.79 5.88
N ASP A 14 -0.56 15.61 6.80
CA ASP A 14 -0.18 16.99 6.51
C ASP A 14 1.24 17.02 5.93
N VAL A 15 1.34 16.77 4.63
CA VAL A 15 2.60 16.79 3.87
C VAL A 15 2.53 17.91 2.86
N SER A 16 3.53 18.79 2.86
CA SER A 16 3.58 19.87 1.89
C SER A 16 3.75 19.35 0.45
N ALA A 17 3.33 20.14 -0.53
CA ALA A 17 3.51 19.78 -1.94
C ALA A 17 4.99 19.56 -2.30
N GLU A 18 5.89 20.33 -1.71
CA GLU A 18 7.33 20.24 -1.96
C GLU A 18 7.94 18.96 -1.34
N GLU A 19 7.44 18.52 -0.19
CA GLU A 19 7.80 17.22 0.39
C GLU A 19 7.28 16.06 -0.45
N LEU A 20 6.03 16.15 -0.94
CA LEU A 20 5.44 15.15 -1.82
C LEU A 20 6.21 15.03 -3.13
N ASP A 21 6.57 16.16 -3.77
CA ASP A 21 7.34 16.16 -5.01
C ASP A 21 8.74 15.55 -4.80
N ARG A 22 9.34 15.73 -3.62
CA ARG A 22 10.63 15.10 -3.26
C ARG A 22 10.55 13.58 -3.12
N ILE A 23 9.43 13.03 -2.66
CA ILE A 23 9.26 11.58 -2.44
C ILE A 23 8.51 10.87 -3.57
N ALA A 24 7.92 11.60 -4.52
CA ALA A 24 7.14 11.02 -5.62
C ALA A 24 7.95 10.02 -6.45
N GLY A 25 9.21 10.34 -6.79
CA GLY A 25 10.07 9.43 -7.57
C GLY A 25 10.32 8.07 -6.90
N PRO A 26 10.76 8.02 -5.63
CA PRO A 26 10.85 6.78 -4.87
C PRO A 26 9.52 6.01 -4.74
N LEU A 27 8.39 6.71 -4.56
CA LEU A 27 7.06 6.09 -4.48
C LEU A 27 6.63 5.46 -5.81
N ASP A 28 6.91 6.14 -6.93
CA ASP A 28 6.64 5.61 -8.27
C ASP A 28 7.49 4.36 -8.55
N ALA A 29 8.79 4.38 -8.20
CA ALA A 29 9.68 3.23 -8.35
C ALA A 29 9.23 2.02 -7.52
N LEU A 30 8.72 2.27 -6.30
CA LEU A 30 8.14 1.22 -5.47
C LEU A 30 6.92 0.61 -6.16
N GLU A 31 6.01 1.43 -6.69
CA GLU A 31 4.85 0.92 -7.41
C GLU A 31 5.24 0.07 -8.62
N GLU A 32 6.23 0.49 -9.41
CA GLU A 32 6.72 -0.29 -10.55
C GLU A 32 7.28 -1.66 -10.12
N ALA A 33 7.92 -1.74 -8.95
CA ALA A 33 8.42 -3.00 -8.41
C ALA A 33 7.30 -3.93 -7.90
N PHE A 34 6.24 -3.38 -7.30
CA PHE A 34 5.17 -4.18 -6.69
C PHE A 34 4.05 -4.55 -7.67
N ARG A 35 3.79 -3.73 -8.70
CA ARG A 35 2.70 -3.97 -9.67
C ARG A 35 2.76 -5.34 -10.37
N PRO A 36 3.93 -5.89 -10.74
CA PRO A 36 4.01 -7.22 -11.33
C PRO A 36 3.55 -8.33 -10.39
N LEU A 37 3.76 -8.18 -9.07
CA LEU A 37 3.44 -9.21 -8.07
C LEU A 37 1.93 -9.50 -7.97
N VAL A 38 1.10 -8.53 -8.36
CA VAL A 38 -0.37 -8.71 -8.41
C VAL A 38 -0.77 -9.83 -9.39
N LYS A 39 0.05 -10.11 -10.39
CA LYS A 39 -0.23 -11.18 -11.36
C LYS A 39 -0.16 -12.58 -10.75
N ASP A 40 0.59 -12.71 -9.67
CA ASP A 40 0.83 -13.99 -9.00
C ASP A 40 -0.12 -14.19 -7.80
N LEU A 41 -0.99 -13.20 -7.51
CA LEU A 41 -2.04 -13.30 -6.49
C LEU A 41 -3.22 -14.11 -7.04
N THR A 42 -3.42 -15.31 -6.51
CA THR A 42 -4.58 -16.16 -6.81
C THR A 42 -5.66 -16.03 -5.73
N PRO A 43 -6.95 -16.26 -6.03
CA PRO A 43 -8.04 -16.08 -5.06
C PRO A 43 -7.96 -16.98 -3.83
N ASP A 44 -7.23 -18.09 -3.93
CA ASP A 44 -6.96 -19.05 -2.87
C ASP A 44 -5.81 -18.64 -1.94
N VAL A 45 -5.06 -17.59 -2.27
CA VAL A 45 -4.03 -17.04 -1.37
C VAL A 45 -4.69 -16.23 -0.27
N GLU A 46 -4.62 -16.76 0.95
CA GLU A 46 -5.06 -16.04 2.14
C GLU A 46 -4.08 -14.92 2.53
N PRO A 47 -4.56 -13.82 3.15
CA PRO A 47 -3.69 -12.80 3.71
C PRO A 47 -2.76 -13.39 4.78
N ALA A 48 -1.49 -12.95 4.78
CA ALA A 48 -0.52 -13.33 5.82
C ALA A 48 -0.90 -12.79 7.23
N THR A 49 -1.94 -11.96 7.31
CA THR A 49 -2.57 -11.54 8.56
C THR A 49 -3.87 -12.32 8.74
N GLY A 50 -3.85 -13.35 9.57
CA GLY A 50 -5.07 -14.06 9.97
C GLY A 50 -5.88 -13.23 10.95
N ASN A 51 -7.20 -13.37 10.90
CA ASN A 51 -8.05 -13.03 12.04
C ASN A 51 -7.74 -14.11 13.08
N CYS A 52 -6.87 -13.80 14.05
CA CYS A 52 -6.71 -14.64 15.23
C CYS A 52 -7.98 -14.49 16.07
N ASP A 53 -9.11 -15.04 15.62
CA ASP A 53 -10.18 -15.38 16.54
C ASP A 53 -9.58 -16.43 17.49
N GLU A 54 -9.58 -16.17 18.80
CA GLU A 54 -9.10 -17.08 19.85
C GLU A 54 -9.98 -18.35 19.97
N GLU A 55 -10.44 -18.92 18.86
CA GLU A 55 -11.29 -20.11 18.84
C GLU A 55 -10.41 -21.35 18.65
N GLY A 56 -9.72 -21.72 19.73
CA GLY A 56 -8.87 -22.90 19.75
C GLY A 56 -8.01 -23.06 21.00
N ALA A 57 -8.50 -22.64 22.17
CA ALA A 57 -7.99 -23.17 23.43
C ALA A 57 -8.71 -24.49 23.72
N GLU A 58 -8.15 -25.60 23.23
CA GLU A 58 -8.38 -26.93 23.78
C GLU A 58 -7.06 -27.54 24.28
#